data_AF-A0A7V3PQ93-F1
#
_entry.id   AF-A0A7V3PQ93-F1
#
_cell.length_a   1.000
_cell.length_b   1.000
_cell.length_c   1.000
_cell.angle_alpha   90.00
_cell.angle_beta   90.00
_cell.angle_gamma   90.00
#
_symmetry.space_group_name_H-M   'P 1'
#
loop_
_entity.id
_entity.type
_entity.pdbx_description
1 polymer ?
#
loop_
_entity_poly.entity_id
_entity_poly.type
_entity_poly.pdbx_seq_one_letter_code
_entity_poly.pdbx_strand_id
1 'polypeptide(L)'
;MQVLLVGLMLLVLCVGSCAAQPVAPVRLHVAPKGDDANPGTADQPLATLQGARDAVRRLKEAGLTAPVEVIVHGGTYYFDEPLVLTPQDSGTAECPVTYRAAEGEEVTLSGGVPLEGWRKGEGEAWVARVAGGLDFRLLRVGDKWAVRARHPNFAPANPRTGGWLFAEFGGEPWEKGLFNVAPQNVHNVGDRLEWRFRAPADGRYRLWVRYGHKMTDFGVANMGGRTAIRVDDQDWVPMMNLPDTGGWDRFQWAEVCELQLRAGEHLLQWTNQRGGGISLDAFVLCDDPAWDPQEAISQPQWWGAVEVKPPAEGCHVVIIQGEAADRAEGPEIRIPDVTPPGTLTHMRFREGDLPQFQDVRGAEVHIFIAWGWVNAIVPVERIDYADRRIVFAQPGAAQDVRMGNRYFIENVREALDAPGEWYLDRERGEVLYIPDDPGFPERPVVAPRLESLIRLEGDAAEGRFVEHIVLDGFRFRDTTYTITRDYYTPQDAAVVLSAARNCTIRRCEFAWLGGYGVKLTNRS
;
A
#
# COMPACT_ATOMS: atom_id res chain seq x y z
N MET A 1 53.19 9.96 82.36
CA MET A 1 53.16 9.11 81.15
C MET A 1 52.35 9.87 80.11
N GLN A 2 52.88 9.96 78.90
CA GLN A 2 52.51 10.83 77.77
C GLN A 2 51.00 10.91 77.44
N VAL A 3 50.57 12.01 76.83
CA VAL A 3 50.22 12.09 75.39
C VAL A 3 50.13 13.57 74.97
N LEU A 4 50.98 13.95 74.01
CA LEU A 4 50.87 15.16 73.19
C LEU A 4 49.83 14.90 72.09
N LEU A 5 48.89 15.82 71.87
CA LEU A 5 48.08 15.87 70.64
C LEU A 5 48.55 17.02 69.77
N VAL A 6 49.11 16.69 68.60
CA VAL A 6 49.46 17.61 67.52
C VAL A 6 48.23 17.75 66.63
N GLY A 7 47.69 18.97 66.50
CA GLY A 7 46.62 19.30 65.57
C GLY A 7 47.17 19.58 64.17
N LEU A 8 46.76 18.77 63.19
CA LEU A 8 47.05 18.97 61.77
C LEU A 8 45.99 19.90 61.17
N MET A 9 46.39 21.11 60.77
CA MET A 9 45.52 22.10 60.12
C MET A 9 45.57 21.87 58.60
N LEU A 10 44.50 21.32 58.02
CA LEU A 10 44.34 21.12 56.57
C LEU A 10 43.98 22.46 55.90
N LEU A 11 44.85 22.95 55.02
CA LEU A 11 44.62 24.10 54.16
C LEU A 11 43.82 23.63 52.92
N VAL A 12 42.53 23.93 52.86
CA VAL A 12 41.69 23.66 51.67
C VAL A 12 41.97 24.73 50.61
N LEU A 13 42.78 24.39 49.62
CA LEU A 13 42.93 25.16 48.38
C LEU A 13 41.63 25.04 47.58
N CYS A 14 40.81 26.09 47.62
CA CYS A 14 39.69 26.26 46.69
C CYS A 14 40.26 26.51 45.28
N VAL A 15 40.40 25.45 44.49
CA VAL A 15 40.59 25.57 43.04
C VAL A 15 39.26 26.05 42.48
N GLY A 16 39.15 27.36 42.27
CA GLY A 16 38.02 27.96 41.57
C GLY A 16 37.92 27.35 40.18
N SER A 17 36.93 26.48 39.96
CA SER A 17 36.55 26.05 38.62
C SER A 17 36.06 27.27 37.87
N CYS A 18 36.90 27.76 36.95
CA CYS A 18 36.54 28.77 35.97
C CYS A 18 35.56 28.09 34.99
N ALA A 19 34.28 28.02 35.34
CA ALA A 19 33.24 27.67 34.38
C ALA A 19 33.21 28.80 33.34
N ALA A 20 33.60 28.50 32.10
CA ALA A 20 33.49 29.43 30.99
C ALA A 20 32.04 29.91 30.89
N GLN A 21 31.84 31.24 30.89
CA GLN A 21 30.50 31.81 30.71
C GLN A 21 29.98 31.41 29.31
N PRO A 22 28.72 31.00 29.19
CA PRO A 22 28.15 30.63 27.90
C PRO A 22 28.19 31.84 26.95
N VAL A 23 28.73 31.65 25.75
CA VAL A 23 28.78 32.67 24.70
C VAL A 23 27.36 32.96 24.25
N ALA A 24 26.99 34.25 24.21
CA ALA A 24 25.65 34.66 23.78
C ALA A 24 25.41 34.24 22.31
N PRO A 25 24.24 33.68 21.97
CA PRO A 25 23.97 33.21 20.62
C PRO A 25 23.80 34.37 19.65
N VAL A 26 24.22 34.16 18.40
CA VAL A 26 23.83 35.02 17.27
C VAL A 26 22.37 34.74 16.96
N ARG A 27 21.53 35.78 16.92
CA ARG A 27 20.09 35.65 16.68
C ARG A 27 19.73 36.12 15.28
N LEU A 28 19.02 35.27 14.56
CA LEU A 28 18.38 35.58 13.29
C LEU A 28 16.86 35.51 13.49
N HIS A 29 16.12 36.44 12.91
CA HIS A 29 14.66 36.50 13.03
C HIS A 29 14.00 36.22 11.69
N VAL A 30 12.94 35.41 11.72
CA VAL A 30 12.09 35.07 10.57
C VAL A 30 10.65 35.46 10.90
N ALA A 31 9.95 36.16 10.01
CA ALA A 31 8.57 36.61 10.24
C ALA A 31 7.76 36.53 8.94
N PRO A 32 6.42 36.33 8.98
CA PRO A 32 5.60 36.21 7.77
C PRO A 32 5.61 37.44 6.85
N LYS A 33 5.95 38.63 7.40
CA LYS A 33 6.10 39.90 6.65
C LYS A 33 7.55 40.32 6.45
N GLY A 34 8.50 39.41 6.70
CA GLY A 34 9.92 39.65 6.46
C GLY A 34 10.26 39.69 4.97
N ASP A 35 11.55 39.81 4.67
CA ASP A 35 12.11 39.75 3.32
C ASP A 35 13.46 39.02 3.41
N ASP A 36 13.71 38.04 2.54
CA ASP A 36 14.97 37.28 2.56
C ASP A 36 16.19 38.09 2.09
N ALA A 37 15.97 39.30 1.55
CA ALA A 37 17.02 40.29 1.35
C ALA A 37 17.46 41.00 2.65
N ASN A 38 16.66 40.91 3.73
CA ASN A 38 16.98 41.52 5.01
C ASN A 38 18.16 40.83 5.71
N PRO A 39 18.86 41.51 6.64
CA PRO A 39 19.94 40.91 7.43
C PRO A 39 19.46 39.88 8.46
N GLY A 40 18.15 39.75 8.71
CA GLY A 40 17.59 38.84 9.72
C GLY A 40 17.68 39.37 11.15
N THR A 41 17.70 40.68 11.33
CA THR A 41 17.60 41.29 12.67
C THR A 41 16.14 41.34 13.14
N ALA A 42 15.89 41.65 14.41
CA ALA A 42 14.53 41.77 14.92
C ALA A 42 13.70 42.83 14.17
N ASP A 43 14.32 43.96 13.80
CA ASP A 43 13.66 45.05 13.06
C ASP A 43 13.55 44.79 11.55
N GLN A 44 14.43 43.95 11.00
CA GLN A 44 14.46 43.56 9.58
C GLN A 44 14.57 42.03 9.49
N PRO A 45 13.46 41.31 9.76
CA PRO A 45 13.46 39.85 9.75
C PRO A 45 13.48 39.29 8.33
N LEU A 46 14.01 38.08 8.19
CA LEU A 46 13.91 37.26 6.99
C LEU A 46 12.47 36.78 6.78
N ALA A 47 12.11 36.41 5.55
CA ALA A 47 10.77 35.91 5.23
C ALA A 47 10.65 34.40 5.45
N THR A 48 11.70 33.64 5.11
CA THR A 48 11.64 32.17 5.03
C THR A 48 12.69 31.47 5.89
N LEU A 49 12.47 30.19 6.18
CA LEU A 49 13.48 29.35 6.83
C LEU A 49 14.66 29.06 5.89
N GLN A 50 14.45 29.06 4.57
CA GLN A 50 15.50 28.94 3.56
C GLN A 50 16.43 30.15 3.61
N GLY A 51 15.86 31.37 3.68
CA GLY A 51 16.63 32.61 3.89
C GLY A 51 17.42 32.57 5.19
N ALA A 52 16.84 32.03 6.27
CA ALA A 52 17.54 31.83 7.54
C ALA A 52 18.71 30.84 7.43
N ARG A 53 18.52 29.69 6.78
CA ARG A 53 19.60 28.74 6.49
C ARG A 53 20.73 29.41 5.73
N ASP A 54 20.41 30.19 4.70
CA ASP A 54 21.42 30.85 3.87
C ASP A 54 22.16 31.95 4.67
N ALA A 55 21.47 32.64 5.58
CA ALA A 55 22.11 33.54 6.54
C ALA A 55 23.03 32.79 7.53
N VAL A 56 22.62 31.62 8.05
CA VAL A 56 23.47 30.75 8.87
C VAL A 56 24.74 30.34 8.11
N ARG A 57 24.61 29.93 6.83
CA ARG A 57 25.76 29.57 5.99
C ARG A 57 26.77 30.71 5.86
N ARG A 58 26.30 31.95 5.62
CA ARG A 58 27.15 33.14 5.58
C ARG A 58 27.86 33.40 6.92
N LEU A 59 27.18 33.21 8.06
CA LEU A 59 27.79 33.31 9.38
C LEU A 59 28.88 32.26 9.58
N LYS A 60 28.64 31.02 9.12
CA LYS A 60 29.62 29.93 9.21
C LYS A 60 30.85 30.17 8.35
N GLU A 61 30.68 30.72 7.15
CA GLU A 61 31.80 31.12 6.28
C GLU A 61 32.70 32.18 6.95
N ALA A 62 32.12 33.05 7.78
CA ALA A 62 32.86 34.01 8.58
C ALA A 62 33.52 33.41 9.86
N GLY A 63 33.26 32.13 10.16
CA GLY A 63 33.78 31.42 11.32
C GLY A 63 32.79 31.42 12.50
N LEU A 64 32.18 30.27 12.77
CA LEU A 64 31.23 30.12 13.87
C LEU A 64 31.94 30.14 15.23
N THR A 65 31.70 31.18 16.04
CA THR A 65 32.29 31.36 17.38
C THR A 65 31.27 31.35 18.52
N ALA A 66 29.99 31.28 18.17
CA ALA A 66 28.87 31.27 19.10
C ALA A 66 27.73 30.39 18.53
N PRO A 67 26.83 29.86 19.37
CA PRO A 67 25.61 29.21 18.90
C PRO A 67 24.77 30.14 18.01
N VAL A 68 23.96 29.59 17.10
CA VAL A 68 22.99 30.37 16.31
C VAL A 68 21.57 30.01 16.72
N GLU A 69 20.76 31.03 16.99
CA GLU A 69 19.32 30.90 17.19
C GLU A 69 18.56 31.58 16.04
N VAL A 70 17.88 30.78 15.23
CA VAL A 70 16.87 31.24 14.29
C VAL A 70 15.53 31.29 15.02
N ILE A 71 15.08 32.49 15.36
CA ILE A 71 13.82 32.77 16.04
C ILE A 71 12.75 33.03 14.99
N VAL A 72 11.81 32.11 14.88
CA VAL A 72 10.68 32.18 13.94
C VAL A 72 9.46 32.72 14.67
N HIS A 73 8.95 33.85 14.22
CA HIS A 73 7.78 34.52 14.82
C HIS A 73 6.47 33.89 14.35
N GLY A 74 5.40 34.14 15.11
CA GLY A 74 4.10 33.51 14.96
C GLY A 74 3.49 33.71 13.58
N GLY A 75 2.94 32.62 13.03
CA GLY A 75 2.34 32.61 11.70
C GLY A 75 2.32 31.22 11.07
N THR A 76 1.73 31.16 9.88
CA THR A 76 1.79 29.97 9.02
C THR A 76 2.75 30.23 7.87
N TYR A 77 3.73 29.35 7.73
CA TYR A 77 4.73 29.37 6.68
C TYR A 77 4.40 28.24 5.71
N TYR A 78 3.92 28.60 4.52
CA TYR A 78 3.65 27.66 3.43
C TYR A 78 4.92 27.44 2.62
N PHE A 79 5.31 26.18 2.46
CA PHE A 79 6.54 25.80 1.78
C PHE A 79 6.27 25.54 0.30
N ASP A 80 7.06 26.15 -0.57
CA ASP A 80 7.09 25.81 -2.00
C ASP A 80 7.95 24.56 -2.27
N GLU A 81 8.95 24.33 -1.42
CA GLU A 81 9.84 23.17 -1.43
C GLU A 81 10.34 22.87 -0.02
N PRO A 82 10.76 21.64 0.30
CA PRO A 82 11.30 21.30 1.62
C PRO A 82 12.55 22.11 1.98
N LEU A 83 12.70 22.49 3.25
CA LEU A 83 13.96 23.01 3.78
C LEU A 83 14.98 21.86 3.86
N VAL A 84 15.95 21.87 2.96
CA VAL A 84 17.08 20.94 3.00
C VAL A 84 18.24 21.53 3.78
N LEU A 85 18.66 20.82 4.83
CA LEU A 85 19.84 21.06 5.64
C LEU A 85 20.88 19.97 5.36
N THR A 86 22.08 20.36 4.97
CA THR A 86 23.18 19.45 4.60
C THR A 86 24.30 19.54 5.65
N PRO A 87 25.42 18.79 5.53
CA PRO A 87 26.54 18.92 6.46
C PRO A 87 27.12 20.34 6.53
N GLN A 88 26.90 21.17 5.50
CA GLN A 88 27.26 22.60 5.52
C GLN A 88 26.46 23.39 6.56
N ASP A 89 25.31 22.89 7.01
CA ASP A 89 24.42 23.56 7.95
C ASP A 89 24.67 23.12 9.40
N SER A 90 25.46 22.06 9.63
CA SER A 90 25.74 21.49 10.96
C SER A 90 26.28 22.50 11.96
N GLY A 91 25.86 22.40 13.22
CA GLY A 91 26.53 23.07 14.34
C GLY A 91 27.68 22.23 14.90
N THR A 92 28.15 22.61 16.08
CA THR A 92 28.97 21.76 16.96
C THR A 92 28.28 21.60 18.32
N ALA A 93 28.85 20.80 19.22
CA ALA A 93 28.36 20.69 20.58
C ALA A 93 28.39 22.05 21.32
N GLU A 94 29.40 22.88 21.05
CA GLU A 94 29.60 24.21 21.66
C GLU A 94 28.81 25.30 20.92
N CYS A 95 28.64 25.16 19.60
CA CYS A 95 27.95 26.12 18.75
C CYS A 95 26.84 25.44 17.93
N PRO A 96 25.76 24.97 18.56
CA PRO A 96 24.64 24.36 17.84
C PRO A 96 23.88 25.41 17.00
N VAL A 97 23.13 24.93 16.01
CA VAL A 97 22.20 25.76 15.23
C VAL A 97 20.77 25.38 15.62
N THR A 98 20.04 26.32 16.22
CA THR A 98 18.70 26.11 16.74
C THR A 98 17.69 26.90 15.92
N TYR A 99 16.74 26.21 15.28
CA TYR A 99 15.53 26.80 14.72
C TYR A 99 14.42 26.64 15.75
N ARG A 100 13.87 27.75 16.23
CA ARG A 100 12.85 27.73 17.27
C ARG A 100 11.71 28.71 17.01
N ALA A 101 10.52 28.34 17.46
CA ALA A 101 9.43 29.31 17.61
C ALA A 101 9.83 30.41 18.61
N ALA A 102 9.37 31.63 18.34
CA ALA A 102 9.40 32.73 19.29
C ALA A 102 8.61 32.38 20.56
N GLU A 103 9.03 32.93 21.68
CA GLU A 103 8.47 32.53 22.98
C GLU A 103 7.01 32.97 23.10
N GLY A 104 6.12 32.00 23.38
CA GLY A 104 4.68 32.24 23.49
C GLY A 104 3.95 32.37 22.16
N GLU A 105 4.64 32.19 21.03
CA GLU A 105 4.07 32.31 19.69
C GLU A 105 3.89 30.95 19.01
N GLU A 106 2.87 30.85 18.15
CA GLU A 106 2.56 29.61 17.42
C GLU A 106 3.09 29.69 16.00
N VAL A 107 4.00 28.78 15.66
CA VAL A 107 4.60 28.69 14.32
C VAL A 107 4.15 27.41 13.64
N THR A 108 3.40 27.56 12.55
CA THR A 108 2.94 26.45 11.71
C THR A 108 3.76 26.38 10.43
N LEU A 109 4.38 25.23 10.19
CA LEU A 109 5.06 24.89 8.94
C LEU A 109 4.12 23.99 8.13
N SER A 110 3.68 24.45 6.96
CA SER A 110 2.67 23.79 6.14
C SER A 110 3.25 23.43 4.76
N GLY A 111 3.01 22.19 4.33
CA GLY A 111 3.36 21.71 2.98
C GLY A 111 2.23 21.85 1.98
N GLY A 112 1.16 22.54 2.37
CA GLY A 112 -0.05 22.68 1.57
C GLY A 112 -0.18 24.04 0.91
N VAL A 113 -1.18 24.13 0.05
CA VAL A 113 -1.59 25.34 -0.65
C VAL A 113 -2.96 25.78 -0.12
N PRO A 114 -3.10 27.01 0.39
CA PRO A 114 -4.40 27.56 0.76
C PRO A 114 -5.35 27.62 -0.44
N LEU A 115 -6.58 27.18 -0.24
CA LEU A 115 -7.65 27.29 -1.24
C LEU A 115 -8.65 28.35 -0.79
N GLU A 116 -8.80 29.38 -1.61
CA GLU A 116 -9.64 30.55 -1.35
C GLU A 116 -10.72 30.73 -2.43
N GLY A 117 -11.57 31.76 -2.28
CA GLY A 117 -12.57 32.10 -3.29
C GLY A 117 -13.74 31.10 -3.38
N TRP A 118 -14.04 30.43 -2.26
CA TRP A 118 -15.18 29.52 -2.15
C TRP A 118 -16.50 30.23 -2.40
N ARG A 119 -17.34 29.65 -3.24
CA ARG A 119 -18.69 30.11 -3.55
C ARG A 119 -19.67 28.94 -3.52
N LYS A 120 -20.95 29.22 -3.29
CA LYS A 120 -21.99 28.19 -3.39
C LYS A 120 -22.06 27.64 -4.82
N GLY A 121 -22.07 26.32 -4.93
CA GLY A 121 -22.26 25.57 -6.17
C GLY A 121 -23.67 25.01 -6.30
N GLU A 122 -23.78 23.85 -6.96
CA GLU A 122 -25.03 23.11 -7.08
C GLU A 122 -25.32 22.30 -5.81
N GLY A 123 -26.59 22.24 -5.39
CA GLY A 123 -27.00 21.51 -4.19
C GLY A 123 -26.34 22.06 -2.92
N GLU A 124 -25.83 21.15 -2.09
CA GLU A 124 -25.15 21.48 -0.82
C GLU A 124 -23.65 21.76 -1.00
N ALA A 125 -23.11 21.61 -2.21
CA ALA A 125 -21.68 21.74 -2.47
C ALA A 125 -21.25 23.21 -2.60
N TRP A 126 -20.09 23.51 -2.05
CA TRP A 126 -19.32 24.71 -2.32
C TRP A 126 -18.18 24.42 -3.28
N VAL A 127 -17.77 25.42 -4.04
CA VAL A 127 -16.78 25.29 -5.11
C VAL A 127 -15.72 26.37 -5.00
N ALA A 128 -14.45 26.00 -5.18
CA ALA A 128 -13.34 26.92 -5.36
C ALA A 128 -12.51 26.55 -6.59
N ARG A 129 -11.87 27.55 -7.21
CA ARG A 129 -10.98 27.32 -8.35
C ARG A 129 -9.63 26.83 -7.85
N VAL A 130 -9.11 25.80 -8.50
CA VAL A 130 -7.77 25.26 -8.27
C VAL A 130 -6.84 25.80 -9.34
N ALA A 131 -5.91 26.66 -8.96
CA ALA A 131 -4.99 27.32 -9.89
C ALA A 131 -3.85 26.39 -10.33
N GLY A 132 -3.31 26.66 -11.53
CA GLY A 132 -2.02 26.09 -11.96
C GLY A 132 -2.00 24.57 -12.18
N GLY A 133 -3.15 23.90 -12.29
CA GLY A 133 -3.21 22.44 -12.43
C GLY A 133 -2.77 21.68 -11.17
N LEU A 134 -2.84 22.33 -10.00
CA LEU A 134 -2.55 21.70 -8.72
C LEU A 134 -3.41 20.44 -8.54
N ASP A 135 -2.76 19.30 -8.38
CA ASP A 135 -3.40 18.03 -8.02
C ASP A 135 -3.05 17.69 -6.57
N PHE A 136 -4.03 17.15 -5.85
CA PHE A 136 -3.90 16.79 -4.44
C PHE A 136 -4.88 15.67 -4.08
N ARG A 137 -4.53 14.94 -3.01
CA ARG A 137 -5.26 13.75 -2.54
C ARG A 137 -5.85 13.89 -1.15
N LEU A 138 -5.50 14.96 -0.46
CA LEU A 138 -5.96 15.30 0.87
C LEU A 138 -6.49 16.73 0.85
N LEU A 139 -7.46 17.02 1.71
CA LEU A 139 -7.98 18.37 1.88
C LEU A 139 -8.23 18.59 3.38
N ARG A 140 -7.57 19.60 3.97
CA ARG A 140 -7.84 20.01 5.34
C ARG A 140 -8.82 21.17 5.34
N VAL A 141 -9.87 21.08 6.16
CA VAL A 141 -10.84 22.16 6.38
C VAL A 141 -10.86 22.46 7.88
N GLY A 142 -10.36 23.63 8.27
CA GLY A 142 -10.11 23.96 9.68
C GLY A 142 -9.13 22.96 10.31
N ASP A 143 -9.54 22.30 11.39
CA ASP A 143 -8.68 21.39 12.17
C ASP A 143 -8.99 19.90 11.88
N LYS A 144 -9.47 19.56 10.69
CA LYS A 144 -9.78 18.17 10.31
C LYS A 144 -9.53 17.88 8.83
N TRP A 145 -9.31 16.60 8.54
CA TRP A 145 -9.37 16.09 7.18
C TRP A 145 -10.82 16.04 6.68
N ALA A 146 -11.06 16.62 5.51
CA ALA A 146 -12.26 16.34 4.74
C ALA A 146 -12.13 14.94 4.10
N VAL A 147 -13.26 14.25 3.98
CA VAL A 147 -13.32 12.91 3.40
C VAL A 147 -13.28 13.05 1.88
N ARG A 148 -12.33 12.42 1.21
CA ARG A 148 -12.38 12.37 -0.25
C ARG A 148 -13.60 11.54 -0.64
N ALA A 149 -14.45 12.09 -1.52
CA ALA A 149 -15.73 11.51 -1.92
C ALA A 149 -15.60 10.01 -2.18
N ARG A 150 -16.38 9.19 -1.45
CA ARG A 150 -16.20 7.73 -1.43
C ARG A 150 -17.50 6.99 -1.27
N HIS A 151 -17.56 5.82 -1.89
CA HIS A 151 -18.65 4.88 -1.70
C HIS A 151 -18.15 3.56 -1.08
N PRO A 152 -18.81 3.06 -0.03
CA PRO A 152 -19.87 3.71 0.73
C PRO A 152 -19.33 4.84 1.61
N ASN A 153 -20.22 5.73 2.02
CA ASN A 153 -19.89 6.87 2.89
C ASN A 153 -19.26 6.41 4.21
N PHE A 154 -18.31 7.21 4.69
CA PHE A 154 -17.64 6.92 5.95
C PHE A 154 -18.62 6.90 7.12
N ALA A 155 -18.63 5.80 7.87
CA ALA A 155 -19.57 5.58 8.98
C ALA A 155 -18.83 5.42 10.33
N PRO A 156 -18.38 6.52 10.97
CA PRO A 156 -17.58 6.47 12.19
C PRO A 156 -18.31 5.82 13.37
N ALA A 157 -19.65 5.84 13.38
CA ALA A 157 -20.47 5.18 14.40
C ALA A 157 -20.48 3.64 14.25
N ASN A 158 -20.15 3.10 13.07
CA ASN A 158 -20.02 1.68 12.82
C ASN A 158 -18.71 1.38 12.05
N PRO A 159 -17.55 1.54 12.69
CA PRO A 159 -16.26 1.50 12.00
C PRO A 159 -15.85 0.11 11.52
N ARG A 160 -16.52 -0.96 12.01
CA ARG A 160 -16.19 -2.35 11.66
C ARG A 160 -16.84 -2.80 10.35
N THR A 161 -18.09 -2.41 10.10
CA THR A 161 -18.85 -2.87 8.94
C THR A 161 -19.53 -1.76 8.17
N GLY A 162 -19.76 -0.60 8.79
CA GLY A 162 -20.34 0.57 8.12
C GLY A 162 -19.28 1.29 7.29
N GLY A 163 -19.67 1.75 6.11
CA GLY A 163 -18.74 2.42 5.18
C GLY A 163 -17.83 1.47 4.43
N TRP A 164 -18.08 0.16 4.46
CA TRP A 164 -17.25 -0.85 3.81
C TRP A 164 -18.09 -1.77 2.92
N LEU A 165 -17.50 -2.15 1.79
CA LEU A 165 -17.92 -3.26 0.95
C LEU A 165 -16.94 -4.42 1.15
N PHE A 166 -17.31 -5.61 0.66
CA PHE A 166 -16.49 -6.81 0.81
C PHE A 166 -16.32 -7.47 -0.55
N ALA A 167 -15.05 -7.64 -0.96
CA ALA A 167 -14.73 -8.23 -2.25
C ALA A 167 -15.36 -9.63 -2.36
N GLU A 168 -15.96 -9.92 -3.50
CA GLU A 168 -16.29 -11.28 -3.88
C GLU A 168 -15.08 -11.95 -4.53
N PHE A 169 -15.11 -13.28 -4.60
CA PHE A 169 -14.09 -14.01 -5.34
C PHE A 169 -14.03 -13.49 -6.78
N GLY A 170 -12.85 -13.01 -7.17
CA GLY A 170 -12.63 -12.29 -8.43
C GLY A 170 -12.62 -13.19 -9.66
N GLY A 171 -12.26 -14.47 -9.48
CA GLY A 171 -12.13 -15.44 -10.55
C GLY A 171 -13.45 -16.08 -10.98
N GLU A 172 -13.37 -16.87 -12.04
CA GLU A 172 -14.46 -17.74 -12.45
C GLU A 172 -14.65 -18.87 -11.43
N PRO A 173 -15.87 -19.40 -11.21
CA PRO A 173 -16.14 -20.40 -10.18
C PRO A 173 -15.21 -21.63 -10.18
N TRP A 174 -14.60 -21.97 -11.31
CA TRP A 174 -13.68 -23.08 -11.50
C TRP A 174 -12.19 -22.72 -11.31
N GLU A 175 -11.86 -21.45 -11.14
CA GLU A 175 -10.53 -20.98 -10.73
C GLU A 175 -10.34 -21.08 -9.21
N LYS A 176 -11.31 -21.65 -8.50
CA LYS A 176 -11.25 -21.91 -7.06
C LYS A 176 -10.35 -23.10 -6.79
N GLY A 177 -9.13 -22.89 -6.32
CA GLY A 177 -8.38 -23.99 -5.72
C GLY A 177 -6.92 -23.73 -5.42
N LEU A 178 -6.30 -24.73 -4.83
CA LEU A 178 -4.94 -24.80 -4.34
C LEU A 178 -4.34 -26.14 -4.76
N PHE A 179 -3.10 -26.09 -5.24
CA PHE A 179 -2.33 -27.31 -5.41
C PHE A 179 -2.12 -28.04 -4.07
N ASN A 180 -2.04 -29.37 -4.15
CA ASN A 180 -1.99 -30.32 -3.04
C ASN A 180 -3.30 -30.47 -2.26
N VAL A 181 -4.43 -30.15 -2.89
CA VAL A 181 -5.77 -30.38 -2.37
C VAL A 181 -6.56 -31.13 -3.43
N ALA A 182 -7.13 -32.29 -3.07
CA ALA A 182 -7.85 -33.14 -4.01
C ALA A 182 -9.18 -33.62 -3.42
N PRO A 183 -10.18 -33.93 -4.27
CA PRO A 183 -11.34 -34.72 -3.87
C PRO A 183 -10.92 -36.00 -3.15
N GLN A 184 -11.51 -36.25 -2.00
CA GLN A 184 -11.19 -37.38 -1.14
C GLN A 184 -12.08 -38.58 -1.47
N ASN A 185 -11.55 -39.79 -1.22
CA ASN A 185 -12.24 -41.08 -1.38
C ASN A 185 -12.79 -41.35 -2.79
N VAL A 186 -12.07 -40.92 -3.82
CA VAL A 186 -12.44 -41.21 -5.22
C VAL A 186 -11.86 -42.58 -5.61
N HIS A 187 -12.70 -43.62 -5.61
CA HIS A 187 -12.23 -45.00 -5.82
C HIS A 187 -13.28 -46.02 -6.28
N ASN A 188 -14.57 -45.67 -6.27
CA ASN A 188 -15.66 -46.57 -6.61
C ASN A 188 -15.93 -46.58 -8.11
N VAL A 189 -16.42 -47.71 -8.63
CA VAL A 189 -16.95 -47.77 -10.00
C VAL A 189 -18.17 -46.86 -10.08
N GLY A 190 -18.20 -45.97 -11.07
CA GLY A 190 -19.27 -45.02 -11.29
C GLY A 190 -19.09 -43.68 -10.56
N ASP A 191 -18.01 -43.49 -9.80
CA ASP A 191 -17.65 -42.17 -9.28
C ASP A 191 -17.54 -41.17 -10.44
N ARG A 192 -18.09 -39.96 -10.25
CA ARG A 192 -18.10 -38.87 -11.24
C ARG A 192 -17.77 -37.53 -10.61
N LEU A 193 -17.03 -36.73 -11.36
CA LEU A 193 -16.69 -35.35 -11.02
C LEU A 193 -16.88 -34.46 -12.24
N GLU A 194 -17.33 -33.23 -12.03
CA GLU A 194 -17.58 -32.27 -13.10
C GLU A 194 -16.98 -30.90 -12.76
N TRP A 195 -16.36 -30.26 -13.75
CA TRP A 195 -15.80 -28.91 -13.67
C TRP A 195 -16.21 -28.11 -14.89
N ARG A 196 -16.65 -26.87 -14.70
CA ARG A 196 -16.68 -25.91 -15.81
C ARG A 196 -15.29 -25.34 -16.07
N PHE A 197 -15.02 -24.94 -17.30
CA PHE A 197 -13.83 -24.17 -17.66
C PHE A 197 -14.07 -23.36 -18.93
N ARG A 198 -13.18 -22.43 -19.24
CA ARG A 198 -13.22 -21.67 -20.51
C ARG A 198 -11.97 -21.92 -21.34
N ALA A 199 -12.16 -22.43 -22.55
CA ALA A 199 -11.09 -22.56 -23.54
C ALA A 199 -10.88 -21.19 -24.23
N PRO A 200 -9.66 -20.62 -24.24
CA PRO A 200 -9.40 -19.31 -24.82
C PRO A 200 -9.54 -19.26 -26.35
N ALA A 201 -9.27 -20.36 -27.03
CA ALA A 201 -9.26 -20.47 -28.49
C ALA A 201 -9.70 -21.85 -28.97
N ASP A 202 -10.23 -21.92 -30.20
CA ASP A 202 -10.42 -23.18 -30.93
C ASP A 202 -9.06 -23.87 -31.09
N GLY A 203 -8.98 -25.16 -30.75
CA GLY A 203 -7.69 -25.83 -30.83
C GLY A 203 -7.70 -27.24 -30.30
N ARG A 204 -6.56 -27.91 -30.51
CA ARG A 204 -6.27 -29.19 -29.90
C ARG A 204 -5.45 -28.95 -28.65
N TYR A 205 -5.93 -29.46 -27.53
CA TYR A 205 -5.29 -29.31 -26.22
C TYR A 205 -4.84 -30.67 -25.72
N ARG A 206 -3.59 -30.76 -25.29
CA ARG A 206 -3.10 -31.91 -24.52
C ARG A 206 -3.63 -31.79 -23.10
N LEU A 207 -4.22 -32.86 -22.61
CA LEU A 207 -4.69 -32.96 -21.24
C LEU A 207 -3.62 -33.63 -20.38
N TRP A 208 -3.19 -32.90 -19.37
CA TRP A 208 -2.39 -33.41 -18.27
C TRP A 208 -3.25 -33.52 -17.02
N VAL A 209 -2.97 -34.51 -16.19
CA VAL A 209 -3.52 -34.63 -14.84
C VAL A 209 -2.39 -34.70 -13.82
N ARG A 210 -2.52 -33.94 -12.74
CA ARG A 210 -1.73 -34.09 -11.53
C ARG A 210 -2.51 -34.99 -10.58
N TYR A 211 -1.93 -36.14 -10.22
CA TYR A 211 -2.65 -37.13 -9.45
C TYR A 211 -1.75 -37.88 -8.47
N GLY A 212 -2.38 -38.41 -7.43
CA GLY A 212 -1.80 -39.37 -6.50
C GLY A 212 -2.50 -40.72 -6.64
N HIS A 213 -1.73 -41.80 -6.57
CA HIS A 213 -2.22 -43.17 -6.67
C HIS A 213 -1.31 -44.08 -5.87
N LYS A 214 -1.89 -44.95 -5.03
CA LYS A 214 -1.18 -45.96 -4.24
C LYS A 214 -2.04 -47.22 -4.06
N MET A 215 -2.15 -48.03 -5.12
CA MET A 215 -2.97 -49.25 -5.13
C MET A 215 -2.22 -50.49 -5.64
N THR A 216 -0.91 -50.42 -5.87
CA THR A 216 -0.09 -51.56 -6.31
C THR A 216 -0.26 -52.75 -5.37
N ASP A 217 -0.24 -52.52 -4.05
CA ASP A 217 -0.44 -53.56 -3.03
C ASP A 217 -1.84 -54.18 -3.04
N PHE A 218 -2.80 -53.51 -3.69
CA PHE A 218 -4.18 -53.95 -3.88
C PHE A 218 -4.45 -54.47 -5.31
N GLY A 219 -3.40 -54.74 -6.09
CA GLY A 219 -3.50 -55.33 -7.42
C GLY A 219 -3.86 -54.35 -8.54
N VAL A 220 -3.81 -53.03 -8.28
CA VAL A 220 -4.02 -51.98 -9.28
C VAL A 220 -2.78 -51.10 -9.33
N ALA A 221 -1.81 -51.47 -10.16
CA ALA A 221 -0.55 -50.72 -10.30
C ALA A 221 -0.61 -49.56 -11.30
N ASN A 222 -1.73 -49.41 -12.02
CA ASN A 222 -1.92 -48.37 -13.03
C ASN A 222 -3.41 -48.09 -13.21
N MET A 223 -3.79 -46.81 -13.19
CA MET A 223 -5.16 -46.32 -13.41
C MET A 223 -5.48 -46.07 -14.90
N GLY A 224 -4.50 -46.20 -15.79
CA GLY A 224 -4.66 -46.00 -17.22
C GLY A 224 -5.71 -46.95 -17.81
N GLY A 225 -6.67 -46.41 -18.57
CA GLY A 225 -7.80 -47.14 -19.14
C GLY A 225 -8.86 -47.59 -18.12
N ARG A 226 -8.73 -47.21 -16.84
CA ARG A 226 -9.74 -47.44 -15.79
C ARG A 226 -10.63 -46.22 -15.57
N THR A 227 -10.17 -45.05 -15.97
CA THR A 227 -10.86 -43.77 -15.89
C THR A 227 -11.01 -43.16 -17.27
N ALA A 228 -12.01 -42.31 -17.43
CA ALA A 228 -12.25 -41.60 -18.69
C ALA A 228 -12.65 -40.17 -18.44
N ILE A 229 -12.41 -39.33 -19.43
CA ILE A 229 -12.79 -37.93 -19.44
C ILE A 229 -13.68 -37.63 -20.65
N ARG A 230 -14.54 -36.61 -20.52
CA ARG A 230 -15.39 -36.10 -21.59
C ARG A 230 -15.48 -34.58 -21.46
N VAL A 231 -15.59 -33.90 -22.60
CA VAL A 231 -15.95 -32.47 -22.63
C VAL A 231 -17.32 -32.34 -23.27
N ASP A 232 -18.23 -31.64 -22.58
CA ASP A 232 -19.63 -31.47 -22.98
C ASP A 232 -20.31 -32.80 -23.32
N ASP A 233 -20.90 -32.88 -24.51
CA ASP A 233 -21.57 -34.07 -25.06
C ASP A 233 -20.67 -34.90 -26.00
N GLN A 234 -19.35 -34.71 -25.97
CA GLN A 234 -18.41 -35.49 -26.78
C GLN A 234 -18.30 -36.96 -26.31
N ASP A 235 -17.57 -37.80 -27.05
CA ASP A 235 -17.34 -39.18 -26.61
C ASP A 235 -16.40 -39.24 -25.40
N TRP A 236 -16.58 -40.27 -24.56
CA TRP A 236 -15.65 -40.55 -23.46
C TRP A 236 -14.29 -41.00 -24.00
N VAL A 237 -13.24 -40.28 -23.59
CA VAL A 237 -11.85 -40.57 -23.91
C VAL A 237 -11.19 -41.25 -22.71
N PRO A 238 -10.70 -42.50 -22.83
CA PRO A 238 -9.97 -43.15 -21.75
C PRO A 238 -8.70 -42.38 -21.40
N MET A 239 -8.47 -42.13 -20.11
CA MET A 239 -7.23 -41.54 -19.64
C MET A 239 -6.15 -42.62 -19.57
N MET A 240 -5.03 -42.40 -20.25
CA MET A 240 -3.92 -43.36 -20.30
C MET A 240 -2.76 -42.88 -19.42
N ASN A 241 -1.74 -43.74 -19.23
CA ASN A 241 -0.49 -43.36 -18.57
C ASN A 241 -0.64 -42.87 -17.10
N LEU A 242 -1.29 -43.67 -16.25
CA LEU A 242 -1.49 -43.32 -14.83
C LEU A 242 -0.86 -44.37 -13.87
N PRO A 243 0.47 -44.59 -13.90
CA PRO A 243 1.12 -45.53 -12.98
C PRO A 243 0.94 -45.17 -11.50
N ASP A 244 1.24 -46.13 -10.63
CA ASP A 244 1.32 -45.88 -9.18
C ASP A 244 2.41 -44.84 -8.86
N THR A 245 2.02 -43.82 -8.10
CA THR A 245 2.88 -42.68 -7.71
C THR A 245 3.61 -42.92 -6.38
N GLY A 246 3.30 -44.04 -5.71
CA GLY A 246 3.86 -44.43 -4.42
C GLY A 246 3.21 -43.76 -3.20
N GLY A 247 2.18 -42.93 -3.39
CA GLY A 247 1.54 -42.17 -2.32
C GLY A 247 0.20 -41.55 -2.74
N TRP A 248 -0.70 -41.36 -1.79
CA TRP A 248 -1.97 -40.66 -2.02
C TRP A 248 -1.79 -39.14 -2.15
N ASP A 249 -0.71 -38.61 -1.59
CA ASP A 249 -0.26 -37.22 -1.56
C ASP A 249 1.01 -36.99 -2.40
N ARG A 250 1.53 -38.04 -3.05
CA ARG A 250 2.71 -37.97 -3.93
C ARG A 250 2.29 -37.60 -5.35
N PHE A 251 1.82 -36.37 -5.50
CA PHE A 251 1.27 -35.90 -6.75
C PHE A 251 2.31 -35.83 -7.88
N GLN A 252 1.98 -36.46 -9.01
CA GLN A 252 2.78 -36.45 -10.24
C GLN A 252 1.92 -36.01 -11.43
N TRP A 253 2.53 -35.33 -12.39
CA TRP A 253 1.90 -34.99 -13.67
C TRP A 253 1.99 -36.16 -14.64
N ALA A 254 0.91 -36.43 -15.37
CA ALA A 254 0.90 -37.32 -16.51
C ALA A 254 0.07 -36.73 -17.64
N GLU A 255 0.59 -36.78 -18.87
CA GLU A 255 -0.18 -36.54 -20.08
C GLU A 255 -1.06 -37.78 -20.34
N VAL A 256 -2.37 -37.57 -20.46
CA VAL A 256 -3.35 -38.67 -20.46
C VAL A 256 -4.10 -38.85 -21.77
N CYS A 257 -4.36 -37.76 -22.50
CA CYS A 257 -5.03 -37.76 -23.81
C CYS A 257 -4.95 -36.37 -24.48
N GLU A 258 -5.41 -36.28 -25.74
CA GLU A 258 -5.67 -35.02 -26.43
C GLU A 258 -7.18 -34.77 -26.55
N LEU A 259 -7.60 -33.51 -26.50
CA LEU A 259 -8.99 -33.07 -26.62
C LEU A 259 -9.10 -31.99 -27.69
N GLN A 260 -10.18 -32.03 -28.48
CA GLN A 260 -10.51 -30.97 -29.44
C GLN A 260 -11.53 -30.02 -28.82
N LEU A 261 -11.16 -28.76 -28.66
CA LEU A 261 -11.97 -27.74 -28.01
C LEU A 261 -12.32 -26.61 -28.99
N ARG A 262 -13.43 -25.93 -28.70
CA ARG A 262 -13.78 -24.64 -29.30
C ARG A 262 -13.48 -23.54 -28.28
N ALA A 263 -13.38 -22.30 -28.70
CA ALA A 263 -13.31 -21.17 -27.81
C ALA A 263 -14.66 -21.01 -27.08
N GLY A 264 -14.62 -20.83 -25.77
CA GLY A 264 -15.82 -20.65 -24.95
C GLY A 264 -15.87 -21.54 -23.71
N GLU A 265 -17.03 -21.55 -23.07
CA GLU A 265 -17.28 -22.32 -21.85
C GLU A 265 -17.60 -23.78 -22.18
N HIS A 266 -17.08 -24.67 -21.34
CA HIS A 266 -17.18 -26.11 -21.48
C HIS A 266 -17.39 -26.79 -20.12
N LEU A 267 -17.95 -27.98 -20.14
CA LEU A 267 -18.06 -28.89 -18.99
C LEU A 267 -17.06 -30.05 -19.15
N LEU A 268 -16.03 -30.09 -18.32
CA LEU A 268 -15.14 -31.24 -18.17
C LEU A 268 -15.75 -32.24 -17.20
N GLN A 269 -15.87 -33.50 -17.63
CA GLN A 269 -16.45 -34.57 -16.83
C GLN A 269 -15.48 -35.73 -16.73
N TRP A 270 -15.30 -36.26 -15.53
CA TRP A 270 -14.46 -37.42 -15.25
C TRP A 270 -15.30 -38.55 -14.67
N THR A 271 -14.95 -39.81 -14.99
CA THR A 271 -15.57 -40.97 -14.36
C THR A 271 -14.60 -42.13 -14.11
N ASN A 272 -14.82 -42.85 -13.01
CA ASN A 272 -14.14 -44.10 -12.69
C ASN A 272 -14.93 -45.29 -13.25
N GLN A 273 -14.43 -45.92 -14.32
CA GLN A 273 -15.16 -46.98 -15.02
C GLN A 273 -14.89 -48.38 -14.46
N ARG A 274 -13.74 -48.58 -13.80
CA ARG A 274 -13.29 -49.92 -13.36
C ARG A 274 -12.87 -50.00 -11.89
N GLY A 275 -13.05 -48.92 -11.13
CA GLY A 275 -12.63 -48.80 -9.74
C GLY A 275 -11.12 -48.57 -9.60
N GLY A 276 -10.64 -48.63 -8.36
CA GLY A 276 -9.26 -48.26 -8.01
C GLY A 276 -9.20 -46.79 -7.60
N GLY A 277 -8.43 -46.51 -6.55
CA GLY A 277 -8.40 -45.17 -5.96
C GLY A 277 -7.44 -44.23 -6.66
N ILE A 278 -7.83 -42.97 -6.82
CA ILE A 278 -6.99 -41.91 -7.39
C ILE A 278 -7.32 -40.58 -6.71
N SER A 279 -6.28 -39.82 -6.34
CA SER A 279 -6.42 -38.44 -5.88
C SER A 279 -6.20 -37.52 -7.07
N LEU A 280 -7.23 -36.78 -7.51
CA LEU A 280 -7.14 -35.85 -8.64
C LEU A 280 -6.85 -34.44 -8.12
N ASP A 281 -5.60 -33.98 -8.24
CA ASP A 281 -5.15 -32.69 -7.70
C ASP A 281 -5.41 -31.54 -8.67
N ALA A 282 -5.08 -31.71 -9.95
CA ALA A 282 -5.30 -30.68 -10.96
C ALA A 282 -5.33 -31.27 -12.37
N PHE A 283 -5.88 -30.52 -13.31
CA PHE A 283 -5.79 -30.76 -14.74
C PHE A 283 -5.14 -29.56 -15.43
N VAL A 284 -4.40 -29.83 -16.50
CA VAL A 284 -3.92 -28.79 -17.42
C VAL A 284 -4.33 -29.14 -18.85
N LEU A 285 -4.96 -28.17 -19.52
CA LEU A 285 -5.20 -28.20 -20.96
C LEU A 285 -4.24 -27.19 -21.60
N CYS A 286 -3.38 -27.66 -22.50
CA CYS A 286 -2.43 -26.78 -23.19
C CYS A 286 -2.35 -27.12 -24.69
N ASP A 287 -2.41 -26.09 -25.53
CA ASP A 287 -2.25 -26.20 -26.99
C ASP A 287 -0.80 -25.99 -27.46
N ASP A 288 0.12 -25.66 -26.55
CA ASP A 288 1.57 -25.63 -26.80
C ASP A 288 2.16 -27.05 -26.67
N PRO A 289 2.67 -27.65 -27.75
CA PRO A 289 3.27 -28.99 -27.71
C PRO A 289 4.60 -29.04 -26.95
N ALA A 290 5.28 -27.91 -26.72
CA ALA A 290 6.55 -27.84 -26.00
C ALA A 290 6.38 -27.53 -24.51
N TRP A 291 5.19 -27.10 -24.08
CA TRP A 291 4.94 -26.75 -22.69
C TRP A 291 4.70 -27.99 -21.83
N ASP A 292 5.41 -28.09 -20.70
CA ASP A 292 5.31 -29.22 -19.75
C ASP A 292 5.02 -28.67 -18.33
N PRO A 293 3.89 -29.07 -17.70
CA PRO A 293 3.56 -28.60 -16.37
C PRO A 293 4.58 -29.01 -15.29
N GLN A 294 5.39 -30.05 -15.51
CA GLN A 294 6.44 -30.47 -14.57
C GLN A 294 7.55 -29.43 -14.42
N GLU A 295 7.85 -28.68 -15.48
CA GLU A 295 8.90 -27.66 -15.50
C GLU A 295 8.34 -26.23 -15.41
N ALA A 296 7.10 -26.06 -15.85
CA ALA A 296 6.44 -24.77 -15.95
C ALA A 296 5.69 -24.35 -14.68
N ILE A 297 5.28 -25.30 -13.83
CA ILE A 297 4.55 -25.02 -12.59
C ILE A 297 5.46 -25.29 -11.39
N SER A 298 5.69 -24.27 -10.55
CA SER A 298 6.52 -24.42 -9.35
C SER A 298 5.85 -25.26 -8.27
N GLN A 299 6.64 -25.81 -7.34
CA GLN A 299 6.06 -26.28 -6.08
C GLN A 299 5.47 -25.08 -5.30
N PRO A 300 4.39 -25.29 -4.53
CA PRO A 300 3.85 -24.23 -3.67
C PRO A 300 4.90 -23.76 -2.66
N GLN A 301 5.09 -22.44 -2.57
CA GLN A 301 5.99 -21.86 -1.57
C GLN A 301 5.29 -21.75 -0.21
N TRP A 302 5.95 -21.14 0.79
CA TRP A 302 5.26 -20.64 1.98
C TRP A 302 4.02 -19.85 1.52
N TRP A 303 2.89 -19.89 2.25
CA TRP A 303 1.58 -19.33 1.86
C TRP A 303 0.86 -19.93 0.61
N GLY A 304 1.44 -20.92 -0.08
CA GLY A 304 0.76 -21.68 -1.13
C GLY A 304 0.77 -21.04 -2.53
N ALA A 305 1.54 -19.97 -2.75
CA ALA A 305 1.69 -19.43 -4.11
C ALA A 305 2.45 -20.37 -5.03
N VAL A 306 2.05 -20.37 -6.29
CA VAL A 306 2.64 -21.14 -7.37
C VAL A 306 2.92 -20.22 -8.54
N GLU A 307 4.12 -20.33 -9.10
CA GLU A 307 4.51 -19.67 -10.33
C GLU A 307 4.16 -20.58 -11.53
N VAL A 308 3.56 -19.99 -12.56
CA VAL A 308 3.24 -20.67 -13.82
C VAL A 308 3.94 -19.93 -14.94
N LYS A 309 4.91 -20.58 -15.60
CA LYS A 309 5.56 -20.04 -16.78
C LYS A 309 4.57 -20.01 -17.95
N PRO A 310 4.46 -18.89 -18.69
CA PRO A 310 3.54 -18.80 -19.82
C PRO A 310 3.93 -19.78 -20.94
N PRO A 311 2.97 -20.24 -21.76
CA PRO A 311 3.27 -20.97 -22.99
C PRO A 311 3.88 -20.06 -24.06
N ALA A 312 4.27 -20.63 -25.20
CA ALA A 312 4.70 -19.86 -26.36
C ALA A 312 3.66 -18.80 -26.78
N GLU A 313 4.12 -17.71 -27.39
CA GLU A 313 3.23 -16.63 -27.84
C GLU A 313 2.14 -17.17 -28.79
N GLY A 314 0.89 -16.80 -28.52
CA GLY A 314 -0.28 -17.28 -29.26
C GLY A 314 -0.80 -18.66 -28.84
N CYS A 315 -0.12 -19.34 -27.91
CA CYS A 315 -0.59 -20.55 -27.25
C CYS A 315 -1.22 -20.20 -25.89
N HIS A 316 -1.93 -21.17 -25.33
CA HIS A 316 -2.82 -21.04 -24.19
C HIS A 316 -2.65 -22.20 -23.23
N VAL A 317 -2.84 -21.91 -21.95
CA VAL A 317 -2.88 -22.90 -20.87
C VAL A 317 -4.11 -22.64 -20.01
N VAL A 318 -4.84 -23.70 -19.70
CA VAL A 318 -5.96 -23.68 -18.75
C VAL A 318 -5.62 -24.65 -17.62
N ILE A 319 -5.73 -24.18 -16.38
CA ILE A 319 -5.48 -24.97 -15.17
C ILE A 319 -6.81 -25.12 -14.43
N ILE A 320 -7.17 -26.35 -14.09
CA ILE A 320 -8.40 -26.69 -13.35
C ILE A 320 -7.99 -27.43 -12.08
N GLN A 321 -8.36 -26.90 -10.92
CA GLN A 321 -8.02 -27.55 -9.64
C GLN A 321 -9.04 -28.64 -9.32
N GLY A 322 -8.60 -29.77 -8.77
CA GLY A 322 -9.43 -30.96 -8.60
C GLY A 322 -10.58 -30.74 -7.62
N GLU A 323 -10.34 -30.02 -6.54
CA GLU A 323 -11.33 -29.63 -5.55
C GLU A 323 -12.26 -28.49 -6.00
N ALA A 324 -11.97 -27.86 -7.16
CA ALA A 324 -12.86 -26.88 -7.79
C ALA A 324 -14.11 -27.51 -8.42
N ALA A 325 -14.38 -28.81 -8.19
CA ALA A 325 -15.46 -29.54 -8.84
C ALA A 325 -16.81 -28.91 -8.52
N ASP A 326 -17.58 -28.58 -9.58
CA ASP A 326 -18.95 -28.09 -9.48
C ASP A 326 -19.89 -29.19 -8.95
N ARG A 327 -19.57 -30.46 -9.24
CA ARG A 327 -20.37 -31.62 -8.86
C ARG A 327 -19.49 -32.83 -8.56
N ALA A 328 -19.88 -33.58 -7.54
CA ALA A 328 -19.33 -34.88 -7.20
C ALA A 328 -20.44 -35.90 -6.99
N GLU A 329 -20.38 -37.03 -7.69
CA GLU A 329 -21.31 -38.14 -7.54
C GLU A 329 -20.54 -39.40 -7.18
N GLY A 330 -20.84 -39.97 -6.03
CA GLY A 330 -20.21 -41.17 -5.53
C GLY A 330 -20.59 -41.38 -4.07
N PRO A 331 -20.61 -42.62 -3.58
CA PRO A 331 -21.11 -42.90 -2.24
C PRO A 331 -20.21 -42.33 -1.12
N GLU A 332 -18.94 -42.04 -1.43
CA GLU A 332 -17.93 -41.68 -0.43
C GLU A 332 -17.13 -40.40 -0.75
N ILE A 333 -17.32 -39.84 -1.96
CA ILE A 333 -16.55 -38.67 -2.41
C ILE A 333 -16.80 -37.48 -1.49
N ARG A 334 -15.73 -36.80 -1.10
CA ARG A 334 -15.80 -35.52 -0.38
C ARG A 334 -14.94 -34.49 -1.10
N ILE A 335 -15.54 -33.34 -1.43
CA ILE A 335 -14.82 -32.18 -1.93
C ILE A 335 -14.38 -31.33 -0.73
N PRO A 336 -13.07 -31.08 -0.55
CA PRO A 336 -12.59 -30.14 0.46
C PRO A 336 -13.14 -28.73 0.25
N ASP A 337 -13.49 -28.04 1.33
CA ASP A 337 -13.83 -26.61 1.27
C ASP A 337 -12.52 -25.79 1.24
N VAL A 338 -12.30 -25.06 0.15
CA VAL A 338 -11.08 -24.27 -0.05
C VAL A 338 -11.40 -22.79 -0.20
N THR A 339 -10.54 -21.96 0.39
CA THR A 339 -10.58 -20.52 0.13
C THR A 339 -10.05 -20.27 -1.27
N PRO A 340 -10.83 -19.63 -2.16
CA PRO A 340 -10.37 -19.34 -3.52
C PRO A 340 -9.08 -18.50 -3.52
N PRO A 341 -8.24 -18.61 -4.57
CA PRO A 341 -7.04 -17.79 -4.70
C PRO A 341 -7.40 -16.30 -4.81
N GLY A 342 -6.45 -15.43 -4.47
CA GLY A 342 -6.61 -14.01 -4.75
C GLY A 342 -6.25 -13.65 -6.18
N THR A 343 -6.54 -12.42 -6.58
CA THR A 343 -6.07 -11.89 -7.86
C THR A 343 -5.37 -10.55 -7.66
N LEU A 344 -4.52 -10.15 -8.62
CA LEU A 344 -3.81 -8.86 -8.56
C LEU A 344 -4.44 -7.80 -9.45
N THR A 345 -5.21 -8.18 -10.46
CA THR A 345 -5.62 -7.30 -11.57
C THR A 345 -7.08 -6.86 -11.50
N HIS A 346 -7.89 -7.50 -10.64
CA HIS A 346 -9.30 -7.19 -10.54
C HIS A 346 -9.90 -7.68 -9.23
N MET A 347 -11.15 -7.30 -9.01
CA MET A 347 -11.99 -7.88 -7.96
C MET A 347 -13.43 -7.91 -8.42
N ARG A 348 -14.25 -8.74 -7.78
CA ARG A 348 -15.70 -8.72 -7.97
C ARG A 348 -16.40 -8.05 -6.78
N PHE A 349 -17.56 -7.46 -7.06
CA PHE A 349 -18.44 -6.85 -6.07
C PHE A 349 -19.81 -7.53 -6.10
N ARG A 350 -20.60 -7.39 -5.01
CA ARG A 350 -21.93 -7.99 -4.97
C ARG A 350 -22.92 -7.20 -5.79
N GLU A 351 -23.98 -7.87 -6.20
CA GLU A 351 -25.12 -7.16 -6.79
C GLU A 351 -25.65 -6.11 -5.81
N GLY A 352 -25.79 -4.87 -6.29
CA GLY A 352 -26.23 -3.72 -5.49
C GLY A 352 -25.16 -3.04 -4.64
N ASP A 353 -23.91 -3.54 -4.60
CA ASP A 353 -22.84 -2.90 -3.80
C ASP A 353 -22.46 -1.52 -4.34
N LEU A 354 -22.36 -1.37 -5.66
CA LEU A 354 -21.92 -0.14 -6.32
C LEU A 354 -23.07 0.54 -7.07
N PRO A 355 -23.28 1.86 -6.91
CA PRO A 355 -24.10 2.62 -7.84
C PRO A 355 -23.40 2.71 -9.20
N GLN A 356 -24.13 3.15 -10.23
CA GLN A 356 -23.58 3.31 -11.57
C GLN A 356 -22.84 4.64 -11.71
N PHE A 357 -21.53 4.61 -11.46
CA PHE A 357 -20.61 5.71 -11.77
C PHE A 357 -20.49 5.91 -13.27
N GLN A 358 -20.66 7.15 -13.73
CA GLN A 358 -20.54 7.55 -15.14
C GLN A 358 -19.09 7.73 -15.56
N ASP A 359 -18.25 8.22 -14.64
CA ASP A 359 -16.82 8.42 -14.87
C ASP A 359 -15.99 7.89 -13.69
N VAL A 360 -15.08 6.99 -14.00
CA VAL A 360 -14.16 6.37 -13.03
C VAL A 360 -12.72 6.81 -13.25
N ARG A 361 -12.47 7.83 -14.08
CA ARG A 361 -11.12 8.37 -14.29
C ARG A 361 -10.55 8.92 -12.99
N GLY A 362 -9.44 8.32 -12.57
CA GLY A 362 -8.79 8.64 -11.30
C GLY A 362 -9.47 8.01 -10.07
N ALA A 363 -10.53 7.22 -10.24
CA ALA A 363 -11.12 6.47 -9.15
C ALA A 363 -10.13 5.44 -8.61
N GLU A 364 -10.19 5.19 -7.31
CA GLU A 364 -9.26 4.30 -6.62
C GLU A 364 -10.01 3.42 -5.63
N VAL A 365 -9.56 2.19 -5.49
CA VAL A 365 -10.02 1.26 -4.48
C VAL A 365 -9.02 1.28 -3.32
N HIS A 366 -9.51 1.63 -2.13
CA HIS A 366 -8.80 1.35 -0.88
C HIS A 366 -9.24 -0.01 -0.38
N ILE A 367 -8.32 -0.96 -0.32
CA ILE A 367 -8.63 -2.35 0.01
C ILE A 367 -7.63 -2.93 0.99
N PHE A 368 -8.15 -3.64 2.00
CA PHE A 368 -7.33 -4.26 3.03
C PHE A 368 -6.93 -5.68 2.60
N ILE A 369 -5.79 -5.77 1.91
CA ILE A 369 -5.23 -7.01 1.35
C ILE A 369 -4.31 -7.72 2.34
N ALA A 370 -3.65 -8.80 1.88
CA ALA A 370 -2.85 -9.72 2.71
C ALA A 370 -3.58 -10.06 4.01
N TRP A 371 -4.70 -10.78 3.89
CA TRP A 371 -5.53 -11.19 5.03
C TRP A 371 -6.07 -10.02 5.88
N GLY A 372 -6.06 -8.80 5.34
CA GLY A 372 -6.57 -7.60 6.01
C GLY A 372 -5.53 -6.83 6.84
N TRP A 373 -4.25 -7.20 6.76
CA TRP A 373 -3.17 -6.59 7.55
C TRP A 373 -2.69 -5.24 7.03
N VAL A 374 -2.80 -4.99 5.72
CA VAL A 374 -2.33 -3.75 5.08
C VAL A 374 -3.42 -3.15 4.22
N ASN A 375 -3.42 -1.82 4.07
CA ASN A 375 -4.27 -1.11 3.11
C ASN A 375 -3.46 -0.86 1.82
N ALA A 376 -4.05 -1.20 0.68
CA ALA A 376 -3.57 -0.83 -0.64
C ALA A 376 -4.54 0.16 -1.30
N ILE A 377 -3.96 1.20 -1.91
CA ILE A 377 -4.68 2.13 -2.78
C ILE A 377 -4.39 1.69 -4.21
N VAL A 378 -5.41 1.17 -4.89
CA VAL A 378 -5.30 0.55 -6.21
C VAL A 378 -6.12 1.35 -7.22
N PRO A 379 -5.49 1.97 -8.24
CA PRO A 379 -6.23 2.71 -9.26
C PRO A 379 -7.18 1.83 -10.06
N VAL A 380 -8.35 2.37 -10.38
CA VAL A 380 -9.38 1.72 -11.20
C VAL A 380 -9.16 2.08 -12.67
N GLU A 381 -9.12 1.06 -13.54
CA GLU A 381 -9.12 1.24 -14.99
C GLU A 381 -10.56 1.38 -15.51
N ARG A 382 -11.43 0.44 -15.10
CA ARG A 382 -12.84 0.43 -15.46
C ARG A 382 -13.66 -0.42 -14.48
N ILE A 383 -14.99 -0.27 -14.55
CA ILE A 383 -15.94 -1.11 -13.84
C ILE A 383 -16.87 -1.76 -14.86
N ASP A 384 -16.86 -3.09 -14.90
CA ASP A 384 -17.71 -3.91 -15.75
C ASP A 384 -18.93 -4.35 -14.92
N TYR A 385 -20.02 -3.57 -14.97
CA TYR A 385 -21.21 -3.80 -14.13
C TYR A 385 -21.95 -5.11 -14.43
N ALA A 386 -21.97 -5.54 -15.71
CA ALA A 386 -22.60 -6.81 -16.10
C ALA A 386 -21.93 -8.01 -15.41
N ASP A 387 -20.59 -7.99 -15.33
CA ASP A 387 -19.80 -9.05 -14.69
C ASP A 387 -19.58 -8.80 -13.20
N ARG A 388 -20.02 -7.64 -12.69
CA ARG A 388 -19.76 -7.12 -11.35
C ARG A 388 -18.27 -7.12 -11.02
N ARG A 389 -17.46 -6.56 -11.91
CA ARG A 389 -15.99 -6.59 -11.82
C ARG A 389 -15.42 -5.18 -11.81
N ILE A 390 -14.53 -4.89 -10.88
CA ILE A 390 -13.63 -3.73 -10.92
C ILE A 390 -12.31 -4.21 -11.50
N VAL A 391 -11.87 -3.59 -12.59
CA VAL A 391 -10.58 -3.88 -13.21
C VAL A 391 -9.59 -2.81 -12.78
N PHE A 392 -8.46 -3.25 -12.24
CA PHE A 392 -7.41 -2.36 -11.76
C PHE A 392 -6.51 -1.93 -12.90
N ALA A 393 -6.07 -0.68 -12.88
CA ALA A 393 -5.07 -0.21 -13.81
C ALA A 393 -3.75 -0.97 -13.59
N GLN A 394 -3.03 -1.23 -14.68
CA GLN A 394 -1.73 -1.90 -14.61
C GLN A 394 -0.78 -1.11 -13.69
N PRO A 395 -0.04 -1.80 -12.78
CA PRO A 395 0.19 -3.25 -12.73
C PRO A 395 -0.73 -4.00 -11.75
N GLY A 396 -1.82 -3.38 -11.29
CA GLY A 396 -2.71 -3.93 -10.28
C GLY A 396 -2.17 -3.85 -8.84
N ALA A 397 -2.81 -4.56 -7.92
CA ALA A 397 -2.39 -4.68 -6.52
C ALA A 397 -1.03 -5.40 -6.41
N ALA A 398 -0.24 -5.06 -5.39
CA ALA A 398 1.06 -5.71 -5.17
C ALA A 398 0.96 -7.01 -4.34
N GLN A 399 -0.23 -7.29 -3.78
CA GLN A 399 -0.54 -8.56 -3.14
C GLN A 399 -1.98 -8.96 -3.45
N ASP A 400 -2.28 -10.24 -3.21
CA ASP A 400 -3.57 -10.87 -3.49
C ASP A 400 -4.77 -10.09 -2.92
N VAL A 401 -5.66 -9.67 -3.81
CA VAL A 401 -7.04 -9.29 -3.46
C VAL A 401 -7.86 -10.55 -3.33
N ARG A 402 -8.39 -10.80 -2.14
CA ARG A 402 -9.13 -12.01 -1.79
C ARG A 402 -10.58 -11.71 -1.45
N MET A 403 -11.43 -12.73 -1.61
CA MET A 403 -12.80 -12.68 -1.12
C MET A 403 -12.83 -12.28 0.36
N GLY A 404 -13.76 -11.40 0.71
CA GLY A 404 -13.93 -10.87 2.07
C GLY A 404 -12.96 -9.74 2.44
N ASN A 405 -12.01 -9.37 1.57
CA ASN A 405 -11.23 -8.15 1.79
C ASN A 405 -12.17 -6.94 1.79
N ARG A 406 -12.13 -6.15 2.87
CA ARG A 406 -12.92 -4.93 3.00
C ARG A 406 -12.36 -3.85 2.10
N TYR A 407 -13.24 -3.10 1.45
CA TYR A 407 -12.83 -2.02 0.57
C TYR A 407 -13.86 -0.89 0.51
N PHE A 408 -13.45 0.23 -0.08
CA PHE A 408 -14.32 1.28 -0.60
C PHE A 408 -13.70 1.84 -1.88
N ILE A 409 -14.52 2.46 -2.72
CA ILE A 409 -14.07 3.22 -3.88
C ILE A 409 -14.11 4.71 -3.54
N GLU A 410 -13.09 5.46 -3.93
CA GLU A 410 -13.02 6.91 -3.75
C GLU A 410 -12.71 7.64 -5.05
N ASN A 411 -12.83 8.98 -5.00
CA ASN A 411 -12.54 9.90 -6.09
C ASN A 411 -13.45 9.73 -7.31
N VAL A 412 -14.73 9.48 -7.06
CA VAL A 412 -15.80 9.50 -8.08
C VAL A 412 -16.78 10.62 -7.74
N ARG A 413 -17.24 11.35 -8.76
CA ARG A 413 -18.05 12.55 -8.56
C ARG A 413 -19.40 12.23 -7.92
N GLU A 414 -20.00 11.12 -8.29
CA GLU A 414 -21.31 10.69 -7.82
C GLU A 414 -21.32 10.23 -6.37
N ALA A 415 -20.14 9.95 -5.79
CA ALA A 415 -19.99 9.68 -4.35
C ALA A 415 -19.70 10.94 -3.54
N LEU A 416 -19.83 12.15 -4.12
CA LEU A 416 -19.86 13.40 -3.36
C LEU A 416 -21.30 13.64 -2.94
N ASP A 417 -21.74 13.00 -1.85
CA ASP A 417 -23.15 12.99 -1.45
C ASP A 417 -23.39 13.13 0.07
N ALA A 418 -22.31 13.15 0.87
CA ALA A 418 -22.38 13.33 2.32
C ALA A 418 -21.66 14.58 2.82
N PRO A 419 -22.12 15.17 3.96
CA PRO A 419 -21.39 16.23 4.65
C PRO A 419 -19.95 15.81 5.00
N GLY A 420 -19.01 16.73 4.77
CA GLY A 420 -17.59 16.54 5.01
C GLY A 420 -16.84 15.97 3.80
N GLU A 421 -17.54 15.64 2.72
CA GLU A 421 -16.91 15.08 1.52
C GLU A 421 -16.43 16.15 0.54
N TRP A 422 -15.36 15.84 -0.19
CA TRP A 422 -14.82 16.69 -1.27
C TRP A 422 -14.44 15.90 -2.52
N TYR A 423 -14.46 16.57 -3.67
CA TYR A 423 -14.08 16.03 -4.97
C TYR A 423 -13.29 17.06 -5.78
N LEU A 424 -12.19 16.66 -6.41
CA LEU A 424 -11.42 17.51 -7.32
C LEU A 424 -11.83 17.21 -8.77
N ASP A 425 -12.59 18.13 -9.35
CA ASP A 425 -12.92 18.12 -10.77
C ASP A 425 -11.72 18.65 -11.56
N ARG A 426 -10.88 17.73 -12.03
CA ARG A 426 -9.64 18.04 -12.76
C ARG A 426 -9.92 18.66 -14.13
N GLU A 427 -11.05 18.33 -14.76
CA GLU A 427 -11.40 18.88 -16.07
C GLU A 427 -11.80 20.35 -15.96
N ARG A 428 -12.51 20.71 -14.90
CA ARG A 428 -12.93 22.10 -14.64
C ARG A 428 -11.88 22.90 -13.87
N GLY A 429 -10.92 22.22 -13.24
CA GLY A 429 -9.96 22.86 -12.33
C GLY A 429 -10.65 23.43 -11.09
N GLU A 430 -11.60 22.67 -10.53
CA GLU A 430 -12.44 23.09 -9.41
C GLU A 430 -12.43 22.03 -8.31
N VAL A 431 -12.34 22.46 -7.06
CA VAL A 431 -12.60 21.60 -5.91
C VAL A 431 -14.02 21.84 -5.42
N LEU A 432 -14.73 20.75 -5.17
CA LEU A 432 -16.08 20.74 -4.59
C LEU A 432 -15.99 20.19 -3.17
N TYR A 433 -16.75 20.76 -2.24
CA TYR A 433 -16.82 20.31 -0.85
C TYR A 433 -18.24 20.48 -0.31
N ILE A 434 -18.79 19.47 0.34
CA ILE A 434 -20.05 19.55 1.07
C ILE A 434 -19.72 19.85 2.54
N PRO A 435 -20.03 21.04 3.06
CA PRO A 435 -19.68 21.38 4.44
C PRO A 435 -20.44 20.54 5.47
N ASP A 436 -19.73 20.13 6.51
CA ASP A 436 -20.28 19.50 7.72
C ASP A 436 -20.11 20.39 8.97
N ASP A 437 -19.62 21.62 8.78
CA ASP A 437 -19.47 22.65 9.81
C ASP A 437 -20.14 23.95 9.34
N PRO A 438 -21.05 24.55 10.14
CA PRO A 438 -21.64 25.85 9.83
C PRO A 438 -20.63 27.02 9.73
N GLY A 439 -19.39 26.85 10.21
CA GLY A 439 -18.34 27.86 10.07
C GLY A 439 -17.67 27.95 8.69
N PHE A 440 -18.13 27.17 7.70
CA PHE A 440 -17.67 27.25 6.31
C PHE A 440 -18.44 28.36 5.55
N PRO A 441 -17.80 29.18 4.69
CA PRO A 441 -16.45 29.06 4.12
C PRO A 441 -15.34 29.82 4.87
N GLU A 442 -15.60 30.35 6.07
CA GLU A 442 -14.61 31.14 6.82
C GLU A 442 -13.46 30.28 7.41
N ARG A 443 -13.63 28.95 7.45
CA ARG A 443 -12.56 28.02 7.84
C ARG A 443 -11.42 28.03 6.82
N PRO A 444 -10.15 28.03 7.27
CA PRO A 444 -9.02 27.80 6.37
C PRO A 444 -9.16 26.46 5.67
N VAL A 445 -9.00 26.46 4.35
CA VAL A 445 -8.97 25.24 3.53
C VAL A 445 -7.60 25.11 2.90
N VAL A 446 -6.94 23.97 3.08
CA VAL A 446 -5.58 23.73 2.61
C VAL A 446 -5.49 22.40 1.88
N ALA A 447 -4.89 22.41 0.70
CA ALA A 447 -4.57 21.22 -0.08
C ALA A 447 -3.08 20.85 0.11
N PRO A 448 -2.74 19.79 0.86
CA PRO A 448 -1.38 19.28 0.99
C PRO A 448 -0.75 18.95 -0.37
N ARG A 449 0.50 19.37 -0.56
CA ARG A 449 1.26 19.15 -1.80
C ARG A 449 2.65 18.57 -1.59
N LEU A 450 3.34 18.95 -0.52
CA LEU A 450 4.70 18.45 -0.24
C LEU A 450 4.68 17.20 0.63
N GLU A 451 5.53 16.24 0.33
CA GLU A 451 5.72 15.00 1.10
C GLU A 451 6.56 15.24 2.38
N SER A 452 7.39 16.28 2.37
CA SER A 452 8.29 16.64 3.45
C SER A 452 8.41 18.15 3.63
N LEU A 453 8.70 18.59 4.85
CA LEU A 453 8.90 20.01 5.19
C LEU A 453 10.35 20.32 5.51
N ILE A 454 11.01 19.45 6.28
CA ILE A 454 12.43 19.61 6.64
C ILE A 454 13.15 18.30 6.36
N ARG A 455 14.28 18.38 5.66
CA ARG A 455 15.14 17.23 5.35
C ARG A 455 16.57 17.53 5.81
N LEU A 456 17.09 16.72 6.72
CA LEU A 456 18.49 16.69 7.08
C LEU A 456 19.16 15.60 6.25
N GLU A 457 20.01 16.00 5.30
CA GLU A 457 20.59 15.13 4.29
C GLU A 457 22.11 15.09 4.40
N GLY A 458 22.63 14.09 5.10
CA GLY A 458 24.05 13.75 5.12
C GLY A 458 24.38 12.58 4.18
N ASP A 459 25.66 12.21 4.19
CA ASP A 459 26.21 11.07 3.49
C ASP A 459 26.98 10.17 4.47
N ALA A 460 26.34 9.09 4.92
CA ALA A 460 26.95 8.16 5.86
C ALA A 460 28.08 7.32 5.23
N ALA A 461 28.11 7.15 3.91
CA ALA A 461 29.17 6.40 3.23
C ALA A 461 30.48 7.19 3.22
N GLU A 462 30.39 8.51 3.08
CA GLU A 462 31.52 9.43 3.14
C GLU A 462 31.78 10.01 4.54
N GLY A 463 30.98 9.62 5.54
CA GLY A 463 31.10 10.10 6.92
C GLY A 463 30.71 11.58 7.09
N ARG A 464 29.97 12.16 6.17
CA ARG A 464 29.51 13.56 6.19
C ARG A 464 28.12 13.65 6.81
N PHE A 465 28.03 13.78 8.12
CA PHE A 465 26.74 13.84 8.83
C PHE A 465 26.21 15.27 8.94
N VAL A 466 24.88 15.41 9.02
CA VAL A 466 24.25 16.64 9.51
C VAL A 466 24.20 16.57 11.03
N GLU A 467 24.76 17.56 11.72
CA GLU A 467 24.99 17.47 13.16
C GLU A 467 24.55 18.71 13.94
N HIS A 468 24.13 18.51 15.19
CA HIS A 468 23.86 19.59 16.16
C HIS A 468 22.82 20.63 15.68
N ILE A 469 21.82 20.16 14.93
CA ILE A 469 20.63 20.95 14.57
C ILE A 469 19.54 20.71 15.62
N VAL A 470 18.90 21.79 16.07
CA VAL A 470 17.74 21.73 16.98
C VAL A 470 16.52 22.33 16.30
N LEU A 471 15.42 21.58 16.26
CA LEU A 471 14.09 22.03 15.85
C LEU A 471 13.20 22.10 17.10
N ASP A 472 12.61 23.27 17.37
CA ASP A 472 12.01 23.54 18.68
C ASP A 472 10.71 24.35 18.59
N GLY A 473 9.59 23.75 19.03
CA GLY A 473 8.32 24.47 19.16
C GLY A 473 7.52 24.65 17.86
N PHE A 474 7.83 23.91 16.79
CA PHE A 474 7.11 24.00 15.52
C PHE A 474 5.88 23.09 15.45
N ARG A 475 4.85 23.52 14.72
CA ARG A 475 3.72 22.68 14.30
C ARG A 475 3.88 22.29 12.84
N PHE A 476 4.07 21.01 12.56
CA PHE A 476 4.20 20.45 11.21
C PHE A 476 2.85 19.96 10.70
N ARG A 477 2.37 20.55 9.59
CA ARG A 477 1.04 20.29 9.02
C ARG A 477 1.10 20.07 7.51
N ASP A 478 0.01 19.52 6.98
CA ASP A 478 -0.36 19.57 5.56
C ASP A 478 0.68 18.96 4.62
N THR A 479 1.27 17.83 4.99
CA THR A 479 2.04 17.03 4.03
C THR A 479 1.14 16.05 3.29
N THR A 480 1.49 15.76 2.04
CA THR A 480 0.88 14.69 1.24
C THR A 480 1.65 13.37 1.41
N TYR A 481 1.31 12.36 0.62
CA TYR A 481 1.99 11.08 0.55
C TYR A 481 2.09 10.57 -0.88
N THR A 482 3.16 9.83 -1.15
CA THR A 482 3.41 9.07 -2.37
C THR A 482 2.69 7.72 -2.27
N ILE A 483 1.91 7.38 -3.30
CA ILE A 483 1.37 6.02 -3.41
C ILE A 483 2.50 5.07 -3.79
N THR A 484 2.74 4.07 -2.95
CA THR A 484 3.74 3.04 -3.17
C THR A 484 3.09 1.66 -3.26
N ARG A 485 3.75 0.74 -3.96
CA ARG A 485 3.40 -0.68 -3.98
C ARG A 485 4.00 -1.46 -2.80
N ASP A 486 4.92 -0.85 -2.05
CA ASP A 486 5.37 -1.34 -0.74
C ASP A 486 4.44 -0.78 0.34
N TYR A 487 3.45 -1.59 0.72
CA TYR A 487 2.44 -1.22 1.72
C TYR A 487 2.96 -1.24 3.17
N TYR A 488 4.17 -1.74 3.41
CA TYR A 488 4.72 -1.87 4.75
C TYR A 488 5.61 -0.70 5.13
N THR A 489 6.27 -0.07 4.15
CA THR A 489 7.19 1.04 4.41
C THR A 489 6.81 2.30 3.60
N PRO A 490 5.85 3.10 4.08
CA PRO A 490 5.62 4.44 3.57
C PRO A 490 6.94 5.24 3.49
N GLN A 491 7.11 5.99 2.39
CA GLN A 491 8.38 6.64 2.12
C GLN A 491 8.51 8.01 2.79
N ASP A 492 7.39 8.69 2.97
CA ASP A 492 7.36 10.12 3.23
C ASP A 492 7.24 10.46 4.71
N ALA A 493 7.82 11.59 5.10
CA ALA A 493 7.68 12.14 6.45
C ALA A 493 7.78 13.67 6.43
N ALA A 494 7.10 14.33 7.38
CA ALA A 494 7.21 15.78 7.54
C ALA A 494 8.65 16.22 7.86
N VAL A 495 9.36 15.43 8.68
CA VAL A 495 10.79 15.63 8.94
C VAL A 495 11.57 14.34 8.63
N VAL A 496 12.55 14.44 7.73
CA VAL A 496 13.43 13.33 7.36
C VAL A 496 14.84 13.61 7.87
N LEU A 497 15.44 12.64 8.56
CA LEU A 497 16.85 12.66 8.97
C LEU A 497 17.54 11.46 8.31
N SER A 498 18.40 11.74 7.34
CA SER A 498 19.22 10.76 6.64
C SER A 498 20.69 11.07 6.91
N ALA A 499 21.42 10.14 7.50
CA ALA A 499 22.77 10.36 8.00
C ALA A 499 22.90 11.66 8.83
N ALA A 500 22.06 11.81 9.85
CA ALA A 500 22.14 12.92 10.81
C ALA A 500 22.48 12.42 12.22
N ARG A 501 23.22 13.19 13.02
CA ARG A 501 23.60 12.84 14.40
C ARG A 501 23.45 14.01 15.33
N ASN A 502 23.27 13.75 16.62
CA ASN A 502 23.20 14.80 17.65
C ASN A 502 22.17 15.90 17.33
N CYS A 503 21.14 15.58 16.54
CA CYS A 503 20.07 16.50 16.19
C CYS A 503 18.89 16.29 17.15
N THR A 504 18.18 17.36 17.48
CA THR A 504 17.07 17.33 18.45
C THR A 504 15.80 17.88 17.82
N ILE A 505 14.69 17.17 17.98
CA ILE A 505 13.34 17.67 17.74
C ILE A 505 12.63 17.69 19.09
N ARG A 506 12.21 18.85 19.56
CA ARG A 506 11.55 18.98 20.86
C ARG A 506 10.41 19.98 20.83
N ARG A 507 9.40 19.75 21.67
CA ARG A 507 8.21 20.62 21.79
C ARG A 507 7.48 20.87 20.45
N CYS A 508 7.69 19.99 19.47
CA CYS A 508 7.02 20.08 18.18
C CYS A 508 5.72 19.29 18.18
N GLU A 509 4.79 19.71 17.35
CA GLU A 509 3.51 19.03 17.11
C GLU A 509 3.44 18.56 15.67
N PHE A 510 2.94 17.35 15.45
CA PHE A 510 2.76 16.75 14.13
C PHE A 510 1.29 16.36 14.00
N ALA A 511 0.54 16.99 13.11
CA ALA A 511 -0.84 16.57 12.83
C ALA A 511 -1.24 16.94 11.40
N TRP A 512 -2.28 16.27 10.89
CA TRP A 512 -2.74 16.40 9.51
C TRP A 512 -1.58 16.21 8.52
N LEU A 513 -0.89 15.08 8.66
CA LEU A 513 0.17 14.64 7.77
C LEU A 513 -0.31 13.45 6.94
N GLY A 514 0.07 13.40 5.66
CA GLY A 514 -0.19 12.27 4.78
C GLY A 514 0.75 11.09 5.02
N GLY A 515 1.98 11.36 5.45
CA GLY A 515 3.02 10.37 5.77
C GLY A 515 3.39 10.32 7.25
N TYR A 516 4.60 9.87 7.55
CA TYR A 516 5.13 9.85 8.91
C TYR A 516 5.36 11.26 9.48
N GLY A 517 5.38 11.38 10.81
CA GLY A 517 5.84 12.62 11.45
C GLY A 517 7.34 12.83 11.27
N VAL A 518 8.13 11.84 11.71
CA VAL A 518 9.59 11.85 11.63
C VAL A 518 10.08 10.51 11.10
N LYS A 519 11.04 10.53 10.17
CA LYS A 519 11.70 9.33 9.64
C LYS A 519 13.21 9.44 9.76
N LEU A 520 13.83 8.44 10.40
CA LEU A 520 15.28 8.30 10.53
C LEU A 520 15.77 7.22 9.55
N THR A 521 16.77 7.54 8.73
CA THR A 521 17.35 6.60 7.75
C THR A 521 18.87 6.71 7.70
N ASN A 522 19.52 5.75 7.01
CA ASN A 522 20.94 5.80 6.68
C ASN A 522 21.86 6.08 7.88
N ARG A 523 21.69 5.31 8.96
CA ARG A 523 22.48 5.40 10.21
C ARG A 523 22.35 6.75 10.94
N SER A 524 21.16 7.35 10.88
CA SER A 524 20.77 8.48 11.73
C SER A 524 20.42 8.05 13.15
#